data_AF-A0NP22-F1
#
_entry.id   AF-A0NP22-F1
#
_cell.length_a   1.000
_cell.length_b   1.000
_cell.length_c   1.000
_cell.angle_alpha   90.00
_cell.angle_beta   90.00
_cell.angle_gamma   90.00
#
_symmetry.space_group_name_H-M   'P 1'
#
loop_
_entity.id
_entity.type
_entity.pdbx_description
1 polymer ?
#
loop_
_entity_poly.entity_id
_entity_poly.type
_entity_poly.pdbx_seq_one_letter_code
_entity_poly.pdbx_strand_id
1 'polypeptide(L)'
;MPETSLPFVILPVFFVVFALFWSLIVFVIAQTGGWSGLANAYPATEKPEGRSWNWRTIRFGLFGNYRNSVNVSLSDAGLYMCPIFLFRIGHKPILIPWKAVSDTHRRDLWFAQTLTLAVPLTGSGEERRVSFYGAEFVDAIEDCLRRNGNALYR
;
A
#
# COMPACT_ATOMS: atom_id res chain seq x y z
N MET A 1 -7.01 -14.09 47.25
CA MET A 1 -7.20 -14.70 45.91
C MET A 1 -5.97 -15.53 45.62
N PRO A 2 -6.10 -16.81 45.21
CA PRO A 2 -4.94 -17.67 45.04
C PRO A 2 -4.07 -17.12 43.89
N GLU A 3 -2.77 -17.05 44.10
CA GLU A 3 -1.79 -16.49 43.16
C GLU A 3 -1.81 -17.18 41.78
N THR A 4 -2.44 -18.36 41.71
CA THR A 4 -2.69 -19.16 40.50
C THR A 4 -3.74 -18.56 39.56
N SER A 5 -4.65 -17.69 40.01
CA SER A 5 -5.68 -17.09 39.14
C SER A 5 -5.21 -15.82 38.40
N LEU A 6 -4.11 -15.20 38.86
CA LEU A 6 -3.55 -13.98 38.29
C LEU A 6 -3.16 -14.12 36.80
N PRO A 7 -2.42 -15.15 36.35
CA PRO A 7 -2.07 -15.30 34.94
C PRO A 7 -3.30 -15.49 34.03
N PHE A 8 -4.38 -16.12 34.52
CA PHE A 8 -5.60 -16.32 33.74
C PHE A 8 -6.38 -15.02 33.46
N VAL A 9 -6.15 -13.97 34.25
CA VAL A 9 -6.74 -12.64 34.02
C VAL A 9 -5.77 -11.72 33.29
N ILE A 10 -4.49 -11.73 33.70
CA ILE A 10 -3.46 -10.86 33.12
C ILE A 10 -3.24 -11.17 31.64
N LEU A 11 -3.20 -12.44 31.26
CA LEU A 11 -2.90 -12.84 29.88
C LEU A 11 -4.00 -12.38 28.89
N PRO A 12 -5.31 -12.61 29.11
CA PRO A 12 -6.36 -12.05 28.26
C PRO A 12 -6.37 -10.52 28.23
N VAL A 13 -6.20 -9.86 29.38
CA VAL A 13 -6.17 -8.39 29.46
C VAL A 13 -5.00 -7.83 28.66
N PHE A 14 -3.82 -8.45 28.76
CA PHE A 14 -2.65 -8.08 27.97
C PHE A 14 -2.95 -8.16 26.47
N PHE A 15 -3.52 -9.26 25.98
CA PHE A 15 -3.84 -9.40 24.56
C PHE A 15 -4.86 -8.36 24.07
N VAL A 16 -5.86 -8.04 24.88
CA VAL A 16 -6.85 -7.00 24.53
C VAL A 16 -6.21 -5.62 24.47
N VAL A 17 -5.44 -5.24 25.49
CA VAL A 17 -4.74 -3.94 25.54
C VAL A 17 -3.73 -3.84 24.39
N PHE A 18 -2.97 -4.90 24.13
CA PHE A 18 -2.04 -4.97 23.03
C PHE A 18 -2.73 -4.82 21.67
N ALA A 19 -3.86 -5.51 21.46
CA ALA A 19 -4.62 -5.41 20.21
C ALA A 19 -5.17 -3.99 19.98
N LEU A 20 -5.67 -3.33 21.03
CA LEU A 20 -6.16 -1.94 20.95
C LEU A 20 -5.02 -0.96 20.66
N PHE A 21 -3.90 -1.08 21.38
CA PHE A 21 -2.72 -0.25 21.18
C PHE A 21 -2.13 -0.43 19.78
N TRP A 22 -1.98 -1.67 19.33
CA TRP A 22 -1.52 -1.98 17.97
C TRP A 22 -2.45 -1.40 16.91
N SER A 23 -3.76 -1.56 17.08
CA SER A 23 -4.76 -1.01 16.16
C SER A 23 -4.68 0.51 16.06
N LEU A 24 -4.45 1.20 17.19
CA LEU A 24 -4.25 2.64 17.23
C LEU A 24 -3.00 3.07 16.45
N ILE A 25 -1.86 2.38 16.65
CA ILE A 25 -0.62 2.65 15.90
C ILE A 25 -0.85 2.48 14.41
N VAL A 26 -1.42 1.35 13.98
CA VAL A 26 -1.69 1.07 12.57
C VAL A 26 -2.62 2.13 11.97
N PHE A 27 -3.66 2.54 12.71
CA PHE A 27 -4.56 3.60 12.27
C PHE A 27 -3.84 4.94 12.06
N VAL A 28 -2.99 5.37 13.01
CA VAL A 28 -2.22 6.62 12.90
C VAL A 28 -1.28 6.58 11.69
N ILE A 29 -0.63 5.45 11.44
CA ILE A 29 0.22 5.26 10.26
C ILE A 29 -0.59 5.40 8.97
N ALA A 30 -1.83 4.87 8.91
CA ALA A 30 -2.69 4.99 7.74
C ALA A 30 -2.98 6.46 7.38
N GLN A 31 -3.33 7.25 8.39
CA GLN A 31 -3.73 8.65 8.23
C GLN A 31 -2.55 9.55 7.86
N THR A 32 -1.39 9.32 8.48
CA THR A 32 -0.20 10.18 8.29
C THR A 32 0.72 9.72 7.16
N GLY A 33 0.73 8.42 6.85
CA GLY A 33 1.60 7.80 5.84
C GLY A 33 1.18 8.03 4.39
N GLY A 34 0.09 8.75 4.14
CA GLY A 34 -0.41 9.06 2.79
C GLY A 34 -1.31 8.00 2.17
N TRP A 35 -1.52 6.87 2.85
CA TRP A 35 -2.43 5.82 2.38
C TRP A 35 -3.87 6.31 2.35
N SER A 36 -4.36 6.93 3.44
CA SER A 36 -5.76 7.34 3.54
C SER A 36 -6.18 8.32 2.45
N GLY A 37 -5.30 9.26 2.05
CA GLY A 37 -5.59 10.19 0.94
C GLY A 37 -5.84 9.45 -0.37
N LEU A 38 -4.97 8.48 -0.70
CA LEU A 38 -5.09 7.70 -1.92
C LEU A 38 -6.29 6.73 -1.85
N ALA A 39 -6.56 6.13 -0.69
CA ALA A 39 -7.71 5.25 -0.49
C ALA A 39 -9.05 5.98 -0.55
N ASN A 40 -9.08 7.28 -0.23
CA ASN A 40 -10.26 8.11 -0.42
C ASN A 40 -10.44 8.53 -1.88
N ALA A 41 -9.35 8.78 -2.61
CA ALA A 41 -9.39 9.14 -4.03
C ALA A 41 -9.73 7.95 -4.93
N TYR A 42 -9.24 6.75 -4.58
CA TYR A 42 -9.36 5.53 -5.38
C TYR A 42 -9.75 4.31 -4.53
N PRO A 43 -10.92 4.35 -3.86
CA PRO A 43 -11.36 3.25 -3.02
C PRO A 43 -11.58 1.98 -3.84
N ALA A 44 -11.17 0.84 -3.31
CA ALA A 44 -11.48 -0.47 -3.89
C ALA A 44 -12.33 -1.31 -2.94
N THR A 45 -13.47 -1.77 -3.44
CA THR A 45 -14.37 -2.65 -2.69
C THR A 45 -13.95 -4.11 -2.83
N GLU A 46 -13.49 -4.49 -4.02
CA GLU A 46 -13.16 -5.87 -4.36
C GLU A 46 -11.79 -5.97 -5.02
N LYS A 47 -11.17 -7.15 -4.90
CA LYS A 47 -9.91 -7.45 -5.57
C LYS A 47 -10.21 -7.77 -7.04
N PRO A 48 -9.66 -7.03 -8.02
CA PRO A 48 -9.85 -7.35 -9.42
C PRO A 48 -9.07 -8.61 -9.81
N GLU A 49 -9.53 -9.28 -10.87
CA GLU A 49 -8.78 -10.38 -11.49
C GLU A 49 -7.49 -9.85 -12.12
N GLY A 50 -6.38 -10.53 -11.83
CA GLY A 50 -5.08 -10.07 -12.28
C GLY A 50 -3.90 -10.77 -11.61
N ARG A 51 -2.70 -10.48 -12.11
CA ARG A 51 -1.47 -11.06 -11.56
C ARG A 51 -1.17 -10.42 -10.21
N SER A 52 -0.94 -11.24 -9.18
CA SER A 52 -0.78 -10.79 -7.79
C SER A 52 0.64 -10.99 -7.28
N TRP A 53 1.14 -10.03 -6.51
CA TRP A 53 2.40 -10.11 -5.78
C TRP A 53 2.14 -9.84 -4.30
N ASN A 54 2.63 -10.74 -3.45
CA ASN A 54 2.44 -10.63 -2.01
C ASN A 54 3.68 -10.02 -1.33
N TRP A 55 3.48 -9.44 -0.15
CA TRP A 55 4.57 -8.92 0.70
C TRP A 55 5.46 -7.91 -0.04
N ARG A 56 4.86 -7.03 -0.83
CA ARG A 56 5.58 -5.96 -1.52
C ARG A 56 5.87 -4.81 -0.57
N THR A 57 7.01 -4.18 -0.82
CA THR A 57 7.37 -2.91 -0.22
C THR A 57 6.90 -1.79 -1.14
N ILE A 58 6.15 -0.83 -0.60
CA ILE A 58 5.75 0.38 -1.31
C ILE A 58 6.08 1.61 -0.47
N ARG A 59 6.33 2.73 -1.14
CA ARG A 59 6.66 3.99 -0.46
C ARG A 59 5.80 5.13 -0.99
N PHE A 60 5.14 5.85 -0.10
CA PHE A 60 4.42 7.09 -0.37
C PHE A 60 5.29 8.28 0.03
N GLY A 61 5.79 9.02 -0.96
CA GLY A 61 6.65 10.17 -0.75
C GLY A 61 7.87 9.86 0.15
N LEU A 62 8.21 10.78 1.05
CA LEU A 62 9.39 10.65 1.91
C LEU A 62 9.15 9.80 3.16
N PHE A 63 7.97 9.87 3.78
CA PHE A 63 7.73 9.33 5.12
C PHE A 63 6.86 8.06 5.16
N GLY A 64 6.04 7.78 4.14
CA GLY A 64 5.13 6.64 4.14
C GLY A 64 5.78 5.36 3.62
N ASN A 65 6.63 4.68 4.40
CA ASN A 65 7.26 3.44 3.97
C ASN A 65 6.52 2.20 4.49
N TYR A 66 5.98 1.40 3.58
CA TYR A 66 5.22 0.18 3.84
C TYR A 66 6.06 -1.02 3.43
N ARG A 67 6.94 -1.47 4.32
CA ARG A 67 7.89 -2.55 4.03
C ARG A 67 7.23 -3.92 4.19
N ASN A 68 7.25 -4.70 3.10
CA ASN A 68 6.73 -6.07 3.03
C ASN A 68 5.32 -6.22 3.65
N SER A 69 4.47 -5.20 3.52
CA SER A 69 3.18 -5.16 4.21
C SER A 69 2.00 -5.05 3.26
N VAL A 70 2.25 -5.06 1.94
CA VAL A 70 1.21 -4.83 0.94
C VAL A 70 1.18 -5.95 -0.10
N ASN A 71 -0.02 -6.46 -0.37
CA ASN A 71 -0.28 -7.29 -1.52
C ASN A 71 -0.76 -6.41 -2.66
N VAL A 72 -0.15 -6.57 -3.83
CA VAL A 72 -0.43 -5.76 -5.02
C VAL A 72 -0.97 -6.68 -6.11
N SER A 73 -1.95 -6.22 -6.88
CA SER A 73 -2.48 -6.95 -8.02
C SER A 73 -2.57 -6.04 -9.24
N LEU A 74 -2.02 -6.50 -10.36
CA LEU A 74 -2.06 -5.82 -11.63
C LEU A 74 -3.22 -6.40 -12.43
N SER A 75 -4.25 -5.60 -12.68
CA SER A 75 -5.41 -5.95 -13.51
C SER A 75 -5.51 -5.01 -14.71
N ASP A 76 -6.42 -5.32 -15.64
CA ASP A 76 -6.71 -4.42 -16.76
C ASP A 76 -7.37 -3.11 -16.28
N ALA A 77 -8.08 -3.16 -15.15
CA ALA A 77 -8.70 -1.97 -14.55
C ALA A 77 -7.69 -1.04 -13.89
N GLY A 78 -6.59 -1.57 -13.34
CA GLY A 78 -5.61 -0.76 -12.63
C GLY A 78 -4.65 -1.52 -11.72
N LEU A 79 -3.97 -0.75 -10.89
CA LEU A 79 -3.08 -1.20 -9.83
C LEU A 79 -3.85 -1.31 -8.51
N TYR A 80 -4.18 -2.53 -8.10
CA TYR A 80 -4.83 -2.81 -6.82
C TYR A 80 -3.79 -2.99 -5.70
N MET A 81 -4.00 -2.35 -4.56
CA MET A 81 -3.15 -2.48 -3.38
C MET A 81 -3.99 -2.76 -2.15
N CYS A 82 -3.61 -3.78 -1.40
CA CYS A 82 -4.27 -4.18 -0.16
C CYS A 82 -3.23 -4.60 0.87
N PRO A 83 -3.20 -3.98 2.06
CA PRO A 83 -2.29 -4.39 3.12
C PRO A 83 -2.60 -5.79 3.61
N ILE A 84 -1.59 -6.46 4.17
CA ILE A 84 -1.80 -7.72 4.87
C ILE A 84 -2.74 -7.53 6.07
N PHE A 85 -3.36 -8.62 6.52
CA PHE A 85 -4.40 -8.61 7.54
C PHE A 85 -4.05 -7.79 8.80
N LEU A 86 -2.81 -7.91 9.30
CA LEU A 86 -2.33 -7.18 10.48
C LEU A 86 -2.32 -5.65 10.34
N PHE A 87 -2.22 -5.14 9.11
CA PHE A 87 -2.16 -3.70 8.81
C PHE A 87 -3.44 -3.18 8.14
N ARG A 88 -4.51 -3.99 8.08
CA ARG A 88 -5.72 -3.63 7.36
C ARG A 88 -6.57 -2.57 8.07
N ILE A 89 -6.46 -2.46 9.39
CA ILE A 89 -7.17 -1.44 10.17
C ILE A 89 -6.71 -0.05 9.71
N GLY A 90 -7.67 0.80 9.34
CA GLY A 90 -7.40 2.15 8.82
C GLY A 90 -6.90 2.21 7.37
N HIS A 91 -6.48 1.09 6.77
CA HIS A 91 -5.94 1.04 5.42
C HIS A 91 -6.91 0.36 4.45
N LYS A 92 -7.91 1.13 4.00
CA LYS A 92 -8.86 0.66 2.99
C LYS A 92 -8.12 0.26 1.69
N PRO A 93 -8.51 -0.83 1.01
CA PRO A 93 -7.91 -1.21 -0.26
C PRO A 93 -8.04 -0.11 -1.31
N ILE A 94 -7.07 -0.06 -2.22
CA ILE A 94 -6.93 0.99 -3.23
C ILE A 94 -6.90 0.35 -4.61
N LEU A 95 -7.57 0.93 -5.60
CA LEU A 95 -7.45 0.54 -7.01
C LEU A 95 -7.17 1.78 -7.85
N ILE A 96 -5.91 2.00 -8.20
CA ILE A 96 -5.51 3.13 -9.04
C ILE A 96 -5.72 2.76 -10.50
N PRO A 97 -6.62 3.42 -11.25
CA PRO A 97 -6.77 3.17 -12.68
C PRO A 97 -5.51 3.56 -13.43
N TRP A 98 -5.12 2.80 -14.46
CA TRP A 98 -3.94 3.13 -15.26
C TRP A 98 -4.02 4.54 -15.85
N LYS A 99 -5.20 4.96 -16.31
CA LYS A 99 -5.46 6.31 -16.85
C LYS A 99 -5.32 7.44 -15.84
N ALA A 100 -5.33 7.14 -14.54
CA ALA A 100 -5.17 8.14 -13.49
C ALA A 100 -3.69 8.43 -13.20
N VAL A 101 -2.76 7.62 -13.69
CA VAL A 101 -1.33 7.84 -13.51
C VAL A 101 -0.91 9.02 -14.39
N SER A 102 -0.53 10.14 -13.76
CA SER A 102 -0.17 11.37 -14.47
C SER A 102 1.27 11.36 -14.97
N ASP A 103 2.17 10.80 -14.17
CA ASP A 103 3.60 10.74 -14.48
C ASP A 103 4.23 9.45 -13.95
N THR A 104 5.27 8.98 -14.62
CA THR A 104 6.02 7.80 -14.20
C THR A 104 7.53 8.01 -14.35
N HIS A 105 8.27 7.65 -13.30
CA HIS A 105 9.71 7.72 -13.29
C HIS A 105 10.31 6.36 -12.92
N ARG A 106 11.07 5.78 -13.84
CA ARG A 106 11.89 4.60 -13.56
C ARG A 106 13.27 5.03 -13.10
N ARG A 107 13.79 4.40 -12.06
CA ARG A 107 15.18 4.54 -11.63
C ARG A 107 15.81 3.18 -11.49
N ASP A 108 16.77 2.90 -12.36
CA ASP A 108 17.55 1.67 -12.35
C ASP A 108 18.89 1.91 -11.63
N LEU A 109 18.98 1.47 -10.37
CA LEU A 109 20.26 1.32 -9.68
C LEU A 109 20.71 -0.14 -9.82
N TRP A 110 22.03 -0.37 -9.77
CA TRP A 110 22.67 -1.66 -10.06
C TRP A 110 22.08 -2.88 -9.31
N PHE A 111 21.42 -2.66 -8.17
CA PHE A 111 20.75 -3.70 -7.36
C PHE A 111 19.37 -3.26 -6.85
N ALA A 112 18.87 -2.10 -7.27
CA ALA A 112 17.61 -1.55 -6.81
C ALA A 112 16.88 -0.85 -7.94
N GLN A 113 16.00 -1.60 -8.60
CA GLN A 113 15.05 -1.02 -9.56
C GLN A 113 13.86 -0.46 -8.79
N THR A 114 13.54 0.79 -9.11
CA THR A 114 12.42 1.52 -8.51
C THR A 114 11.57 2.14 -9.60
N LEU A 115 10.26 1.98 -9.51
CA LEU A 115 9.30 2.69 -10.35
C LEU A 115 8.46 3.60 -9.48
N THR A 116 8.40 4.88 -9.80
CA THR A 116 7.58 5.86 -9.07
C THR A 116 6.45 6.33 -9.95
N LEU A 117 5.22 6.20 -9.47
CA LEU A 117 4.00 6.67 -10.12
C LEU A 117 3.53 7.94 -9.42
N ALA A 118 3.28 9.01 -10.16
CA ALA A 118 2.54 10.18 -9.69
C ALA A 118 1.06 9.97 -9.98
N VAL A 119 0.22 10.17 -8.96
CA VAL A 119 -1.22 9.97 -9.05
C VAL A 119 -1.90 11.16 -8.37
N PRO A 120 -2.84 11.86 -9.03
CA PRO A 120 -3.54 12.98 -8.46
C PRO A 120 -4.47 12.52 -7.32
N LEU A 121 -4.53 13.29 -6.24
CA LEU A 121 -5.51 13.10 -5.19
C LEU A 121 -6.78 13.89 -5.58
N THR A 122 -7.84 13.16 -5.92
CA THR A 122 -9.13 13.73 -6.37
C THR A 122 -9.57 14.90 -5.50
N GLY A 123 -9.76 16.07 -6.11
CA GLY A 123 -10.31 17.27 -5.46
C GLY A 123 -9.31 18.21 -4.77
N SER A 124 -8.01 17.90 -4.75
CA SER A 124 -7.00 18.74 -4.05
C SER A 124 -5.96 19.41 -4.96
N GLY A 125 -5.83 18.96 -6.22
CA GLY A 125 -4.72 19.36 -7.10
C GLY A 125 -3.35 18.85 -6.63
N GLU A 126 -3.28 18.16 -5.48
CA GLU A 126 -2.07 17.53 -4.97
C GLU A 126 -1.84 16.20 -5.68
N GLU A 127 -0.60 15.90 -6.05
CA GLU A 127 -0.21 14.59 -6.55
C GLU A 127 0.52 13.80 -5.47
N ARG A 128 0.23 12.51 -5.40
CA ARG A 128 0.92 11.57 -4.53
C ARG A 128 1.83 10.69 -5.36
N ARG A 129 3.11 10.66 -4.96
CA ARG A 129 4.11 9.76 -5.54
C ARG A 129 4.14 8.45 -4.78
N VAL A 130 3.96 7.34 -5.50
CA VAL A 130 4.02 5.97 -4.99
C VAL A 130 5.18 5.24 -5.67
N SER A 131 6.18 4.84 -4.89
CA SER A 131 7.34 4.09 -5.37
C SER A 131 7.22 2.60 -5.08
N PHE A 132 7.55 1.80 -6.07
CA PHE A 132 7.56 0.34 -6.08
C PHE A 132 8.98 -0.17 -6.28
N TYR A 133 9.29 -1.32 -5.69
CA TYR A 133 10.65 -1.87 -5.66
C TYR A 133 10.70 -3.31 -6.17
N GLY A 134 11.81 -3.66 -6.81
CA GLY A 134 12.14 -5.02 -7.24
C GLY A 134 11.93 -5.22 -8.74
N ALA A 135 12.93 -5.79 -9.41
CA ALA A 135 13.02 -5.82 -10.87
C ALA A 135 11.79 -6.43 -11.56
N GLU A 136 11.49 -7.70 -11.28
CA GLU A 136 10.37 -8.41 -11.91
C GLU A 136 9.02 -7.71 -11.72
N PHE A 137 8.81 -7.11 -10.55
CA PHE A 137 7.57 -6.43 -10.23
C PHE A 137 7.49 -5.05 -10.90
N VAL A 138 8.59 -4.31 -10.91
CA VAL A 138 8.71 -3.03 -11.61
C VAL A 138 8.50 -3.20 -13.10
N ASP A 139 9.15 -4.20 -13.71
CA ASP A 139 8.99 -4.52 -15.14
C ASP A 139 7.52 -4.89 -15.45
N ALA A 140 6.87 -5.68 -14.59
CA ALA A 140 5.46 -6.02 -14.79
C ALA A 140 4.50 -4.82 -14.70
N ILE A 141 4.76 -3.86 -13.79
CA ILE A 141 3.99 -2.61 -13.75
C ILE A 141 4.24 -1.80 -15.01
N GLU A 142 5.50 -1.70 -15.45
CA GLU A 142 5.86 -0.98 -16.67
C GLU A 142 5.16 -1.55 -17.90
N ASP A 143 5.10 -2.88 -18.04
CA ASP A 143 4.39 -3.54 -19.13
C ASP A 143 2.89 -3.23 -19.12
N CYS A 144 2.27 -3.15 -17.94
CA CYS A 144 0.88 -2.69 -17.82
C CYS A 144 0.71 -1.23 -18.24
N LEU A 145 1.63 -0.34 -17.83
CA LEU A 145 1.61 1.08 -18.20
C LEU A 145 1.74 1.27 -19.71
N ARG A 146 2.69 0.57 -20.35
CA ARG A 146 2.90 0.60 -21.81
C ARG A 146 1.65 0.15 -22.56
N ARG A 147 1.04 -0.96 -22.13
CA ARG A 147 -0.19 -1.49 -22.73
C ARG A 147 -1.38 -0.54 -22.61
N ASN A 148 -1.42 0.29 -21.57
CA ASN A 148 -2.48 1.27 -21.35
C ASN A 148 -2.18 2.66 -21.93
N GLY A 149 -1.08 2.82 -22.68
CA GLY A 149 -0.75 4.05 -23.39
C GLY A 149 -0.11 5.14 -22.51
N ASN A 150 0.37 4.79 -21.32
CA ASN A 150 0.97 5.75 -20.40
C ASN A 150 2.42 6.06 -20.82
N ALA A 151 2.79 7.34 -20.78
CA ALA A 151 4.17 7.77 -21.05
C ALA A 151 5.11 7.32 -19.92
N LEU A 152 6.28 6.81 -20.31
CA LEU A 152 7.32 6.36 -19.40
C LEU A 152 8.53 7.28 -19.51
N TYR A 153 8.86 7.96 -18.42
CA TYR A 153 10.07 8.77 -18.35
C TYR A 153 11.16 8.00 -17.61
N ARG A 154 12.34 7.92 -18.23
CA ARG A 154 13.55 7.33 -17.67
C ARG A 154 14.36 8.36 -16.90
#